data_AF-A0A6J8A4S8-F1
#
_entry.id   AF-A0A6J8A4S8-F1
#
_cell.length_a   1.000
_cell.length_b   1.000
_cell.length_c   1.000
_cell.angle_alpha   90.00
_cell.angle_beta   90.00
_cell.angle_gamma   90.00
#
_symmetry.space_group_name_H-M   'P 1'
#
loop_
_entity.id
_entity.type
_entity.pdbx_description
1 polymer ?
#
loop_
_entity_poly.entity_id
_entity_poly.type
_entity_poly.pdbx_seq_one_letter_code
_entity_poly.pdbx_strand_id
1 'polypeptide(L)'
;MYRYNTVQLEGTDTNTVQLEGTDTNIVQLEGTDTNTVQLEGTDTNTVQLEGTDTNTVKLEGTDTNTVKLNLKVQIQILFNLKVQIQILFNLKAQIQILSNLKVQIQILSNLKVQIQILSNLQAQIQILSNLKAQMQILSNLKAQIQILSNLNVSLEHLHDSIRN
;
A
#
# COMPACT_ATOMS: atom_id res chain seq x y z
N MET A 1 -63.75 12.04 -29.30
CA MET A 1 -63.59 10.66 -28.80
C MET A 1 -62.10 10.49 -28.55
N TYR A 2 -61.65 10.58 -27.30
CA TYR A 2 -60.24 10.38 -26.98
C TYR A 2 -59.89 8.93 -27.28
N ARG A 3 -58.85 8.68 -28.09
CA ARG A 3 -58.32 7.32 -28.26
C ARG A 3 -57.04 7.19 -27.46
N TYR A 4 -56.76 5.94 -27.09
CA TYR A 4 -55.56 5.55 -26.36
C TYR A 4 -54.78 4.58 -27.23
N ASN A 5 -53.49 4.84 -27.40
CA ASN A 5 -52.58 3.88 -27.99
C ASN A 5 -51.65 3.36 -26.91
N THR A 6 -51.68 2.04 -26.69
CA THR A 6 -50.80 1.37 -25.74
C THR A 6 -49.91 0.41 -26.49
N VAL A 7 -48.60 0.53 -26.31
CA VAL A 7 -47.60 -0.41 -26.83
C VAL A 7 -46.84 -1.01 -25.65
N GLN A 8 -46.81 -2.33 -25.59
CA GLN A 8 -46.02 -3.11 -24.64
C GLN A 8 -45.15 -4.08 -25.44
N LEU A 9 -43.84 -3.97 -25.27
CA LEU A 9 -42.88 -4.93 -25.84
C LEU A 9 -41.97 -5.44 -24.73
N GLU A 10 -41.80 -6.75 -24.72
CA GLU A 10 -40.87 -7.46 -23.85
C GLU A 10 -39.95 -8.31 -24.73
N GLY A 11 -38.65 -8.19 -24.55
CA GLY A 11 -37.70 -8.95 -25.37
C GLY A 11 -36.24 -8.60 -25.11
N THR A 12 -35.35 -9.47 -25.56
CA THR A 12 -33.90 -9.28 -25.42
C THR A 12 -33.30 -8.46 -26.55
N ASP A 13 -34.05 -8.22 -27.64
CA ASP A 13 -33.55 -7.57 -28.84
C ASP A 13 -33.81 -6.06 -28.83
N THR A 14 -33.28 -5.36 -29.82
CA THR A 14 -33.50 -3.91 -30.00
C THR A 14 -34.96 -3.60 -30.28
N ASN A 15 -35.64 -2.85 -29.40
CA ASN A 15 -37.01 -2.40 -29.64
C ASN A 15 -37.06 -0.96 -30.11
N THR A 16 -37.83 -0.69 -31.17
CA THR A 16 -38.11 0.67 -31.64
C THR A 16 -39.62 0.87 -31.70
N VAL A 17 -40.11 1.90 -31.02
CA VAL A 17 -41.52 2.30 -31.05
C VAL A 17 -41.63 3.72 -31.59
N GLN A 18 -42.46 3.89 -32.61
CA GLN A 18 -42.86 5.18 -33.17
C GLN A 18 -44.37 5.29 -33.15
N LEU A 19 -44.91 6.31 -32.48
CA LEU A 19 -46.34 6.64 -32.53
C LEU A 19 -46.51 8.13 -32.83
N GLU A 20 -47.42 8.41 -33.76
CA GLU A 20 -47.78 9.76 -34.18
C GLU A 20 -49.31 9.95 -34.04
N GLY A 21 -49.76 11.07 -33.48
CA GLY A 21 -51.18 11.42 -33.46
C GLY A 21 -51.62 12.33 -32.30
N THR A 22 -52.92 12.65 -32.26
CA THR A 22 -53.52 13.51 -31.22
C THR A 22 -54.08 12.72 -30.04
N ASP A 23 -53.64 11.47 -29.87
CA ASP A 23 -54.18 10.53 -28.89
C ASP A 23 -53.23 10.35 -27.71
N THR A 24 -53.75 9.85 -26.58
CA THR A 24 -52.89 9.53 -25.43
C THR A 24 -52.06 8.28 -25.74
N ASN A 25 -50.73 8.41 -25.72
CA ASN A 25 -49.83 7.28 -25.98
C ASN A 25 -49.15 6.79 -24.69
N ILE A 26 -49.21 5.47 -24.46
CA ILE A 26 -48.50 4.80 -23.36
C ILE A 26 -47.58 3.74 -23.97
N VAL A 27 -46.28 3.87 -23.72
CA VAL A 27 -45.27 2.89 -24.15
C VAL A 27 -44.59 2.31 -22.93
N GLN A 28 -44.55 0.98 -22.85
CA GLN A 28 -43.75 0.24 -21.89
C GLN A 28 -42.84 -0.70 -22.65
N LEU A 29 -41.52 -0.53 -22.49
CA LEU A 29 -40.53 -1.46 -23.03
C LEU A 29 -39.72 -2.04 -21.89
N GLU A 30 -39.69 -3.37 -21.85
CA GLU A 30 -38.85 -4.17 -20.97
C GLU A 30 -37.88 -4.98 -21.84
N GLY A 31 -36.58 -4.76 -21.68
CA GLY A 31 -35.60 -5.49 -22.46
C GLY A 31 -34.15 -5.23 -22.07
N THR A 32 -33.26 -6.14 -22.44
CA THR A 32 -31.85 -6.07 -22.05
C THR A 32 -31.00 -5.21 -22.99
N ASP A 33 -31.39 -5.12 -24.26
CA ASP A 33 -30.69 -4.38 -25.32
C ASP A 33 -31.22 -2.94 -25.49
N THR A 34 -30.90 -2.30 -26.62
CA THR A 34 -31.22 -0.90 -26.89
C THR A 34 -32.71 -0.68 -27.16
N ASN A 35 -33.37 0.22 -26.42
CA ASN A 35 -34.73 0.63 -26.71
C ASN A 35 -34.79 2.09 -27.21
N THR A 36 -35.51 2.32 -28.30
CA THR A 36 -35.77 3.66 -28.84
C THR A 36 -37.26 3.92 -28.89
N VAL A 37 -37.71 5.00 -28.25
CA VAL A 37 -39.11 5.44 -28.31
C VAL A 37 -39.15 6.85 -28.88
N GLN A 38 -39.95 7.03 -29.94
CA GLN A 38 -40.31 8.33 -30.47
C GLN A 38 -41.83 8.48 -30.42
N LEU A 39 -42.31 9.48 -29.69
CA LEU A 39 -43.73 9.83 -29.67
C LEU A 39 -43.90 11.28 -30.09
N GLU A 40 -44.74 11.49 -31.10
CA GLU A 40 -45.09 12.79 -31.66
C GLU A 40 -46.61 13.00 -31.56
N GLY A 41 -47.06 13.94 -30.73
CA GLY A 41 -48.49 14.14 -30.52
C GLY A 41 -48.87 15.31 -29.62
N THR A 42 -50.12 15.78 -29.72
CA THR A 42 -50.59 16.97 -28.97
C THR A 42 -50.99 16.66 -27.53
N ASP A 43 -51.43 15.43 -27.27
CA ASP A 43 -52.01 14.99 -25.99
C ASP A 43 -50.95 14.33 -25.08
N THR A 44 -51.36 13.62 -24.02
CA THR A 44 -50.46 13.08 -22.99
C THR A 44 -49.67 11.86 -23.47
N ASN A 45 -48.34 11.87 -23.30
CA ASN A 45 -47.47 10.72 -23.57
C ASN A 45 -46.79 10.20 -22.30
N THR A 46 -46.83 8.89 -22.07
CA THR A 46 -46.11 8.22 -20.98
C THR A 46 -45.21 7.13 -21.53
N VAL A 47 -43.92 7.20 -21.18
CA VAL A 47 -42.92 6.20 -21.55
C VAL A 47 -42.30 5.60 -20.29
N GLN A 48 -42.35 4.28 -20.18
CA GLN A 48 -41.62 3.52 -19.17
C GLN A 48 -40.62 2.59 -19.86
N LEU A 49 -39.36 2.71 -19.48
CA LEU A 49 -38.28 1.89 -20.01
C LEU A 49 -37.54 1.21 -18.86
N GLU A 50 -37.53 -0.10 -18.89
CA GLU A 50 -36.67 -0.92 -18.04
C GLU A 50 -35.69 -1.69 -18.91
N GLY A 51 -34.39 -1.52 -18.65
CA GLY A 51 -33.37 -2.22 -19.40
C GLY A 51 -31.95 -1.95 -18.94
N THR A 52 -31.02 -2.75 -19.45
CA THR A 52 -29.63 -2.76 -18.96
C THR A 52 -28.68 -1.91 -19.80
N ASP A 53 -28.98 -1.69 -21.08
CA ASP A 53 -28.11 -0.98 -22.03
C ASP A 53 -28.60 0.47 -22.32
N THR A 54 -28.84 0.81 -23.59
CA THR A 54 -29.11 2.18 -24.05
C THR A 54 -30.60 2.41 -24.31
N ASN A 55 -31.19 3.34 -23.58
CA ASN A 55 -32.58 3.73 -23.77
C ASN A 55 -32.65 5.18 -24.27
N THR A 56 -33.22 5.37 -25.46
CA THR A 56 -33.39 6.69 -26.08
C THR A 56 -34.86 7.03 -26.16
N VAL A 57 -35.25 8.20 -25.65
CA VAL A 57 -36.62 8.70 -25.71
C VAL A 57 -36.63 10.07 -26.35
N LYS A 58 -37.40 10.21 -27.43
CA LYS A 58 -37.75 11.49 -28.05
C LYS A 58 -39.25 11.69 -27.87
N LEU A 59 -39.64 12.77 -27.18
CA LEU A 59 -41.04 13.16 -27.04
C LEU A 59 -41.21 14.57 -27.59
N GLU A 60 -42.11 14.73 -28.56
CA GLU A 60 -42.51 16.01 -29.10
C GLU A 60 -44.03 16.17 -28.95
N GLY A 61 -44.45 17.23 -28.26
CA GLY A 61 -45.86 17.46 -27.94
C GLY A 61 -46.10 18.70 -27.10
N THR A 62 -47.33 19.19 -27.09
CA THR A 62 -47.71 20.48 -26.48
C THR A 62 -48.20 20.38 -25.04
N ASP A 63 -48.68 19.21 -24.61
CA ASP A 63 -49.31 19.04 -23.30
C ASP A 63 -48.36 18.43 -22.25
N THR A 64 -48.51 17.14 -21.90
CA THR A 64 -47.79 16.51 -20.79
C THR A 64 -47.05 15.24 -21.22
N ASN A 65 -45.73 15.25 -21.01
CA ASN A 65 -44.83 14.15 -21.34
C ASN A 65 -44.16 13.62 -20.07
N THR A 66 -44.31 12.32 -19.79
CA THR A 66 -43.68 11.65 -18.64
C THR A 66 -42.77 10.51 -19.10
N VAL A 67 -41.52 10.52 -18.66
CA VAL A 67 -40.54 9.45 -18.92
C VAL A 67 -40.04 8.87 -17.61
N LYS A 68 -40.08 7.54 -17.48
CA LYS A 68 -39.50 6.81 -16.36
C LYS A 68 -38.47 5.80 -16.88
N LEU A 69 -37.22 5.96 -16.46
CA LEU A 69 -36.10 5.05 -16.80
C LEU A 69 -35.62 4.31 -15.55
N ASN A 70 -35.48 2.98 -15.64
CA ASN A 70 -34.94 2.14 -14.56
C ASN A 70 -33.52 1.64 -14.91
N LEU A 71 -32.48 2.23 -14.29
CA LEU A 71 -31.06 1.97 -14.59
C LEU A 71 -30.34 1.10 -13.53
N LYS A 72 -31.08 0.21 -12.86
CA LYS A 72 -30.63 -0.50 -11.64
C LYS A 72 -29.29 -1.23 -11.78
N VAL A 73 -29.03 -1.87 -12.92
CA VAL A 73 -27.78 -2.62 -13.16
C VAL A 73 -26.57 -1.69 -13.31
N GLN A 74 -26.72 -0.57 -14.00
CA GLN A 74 -25.64 0.42 -14.21
C GLN A 74 -25.20 1.05 -12.88
N ILE A 75 -26.17 1.36 -12.00
CA ILE A 75 -25.89 1.88 -10.65
C ILE A 75 -25.10 0.86 -9.82
N GLN A 76 -25.45 -0.43 -9.90
CA GLN A 76 -24.76 -1.49 -9.17
C GLN A 76 -23.32 -1.69 -9.65
N ILE A 77 -23.09 -1.64 -10.97
CA ILE A 77 -21.73 -1.71 -11.56
C ILE A 77 -20.88 -0.54 -11.07
N LEU A 78 -21.42 0.69 -11.09
CA LEU A 78 -20.72 1.88 -10.62
C LEU A 78 -20.35 1.77 -9.13
N PHE A 79 -21.28 1.27 -8.31
CA PHE A 79 -21.02 1.03 -6.89
C PHE A 79 -19.88 0.02 -6.68
N ASN A 80 -19.92 -1.11 -7.38
CA ASN A 80 -18.89 -2.15 -7.30
C ASN A 80 -17.52 -1.61 -7.72
N LEU A 81 -17.46 -0.82 -8.81
CA LEU A 81 -16.22 -0.21 -9.29
C LEU A 81 -15.64 0.76 -8.27
N LYS A 82 -16.49 1.59 -7.63
CA LYS A 82 -16.06 2.50 -6.56
C LYS A 82 -15.45 1.75 -5.38
N VAL A 83 -16.05 0.63 -4.97
CA VAL A 83 -15.50 -0.24 -3.91
C VAL A 83 -14.14 -0.81 -4.32
N GLN A 84 -14.00 -1.32 -5.55
CA GLN A 84 -12.73 -1.86 -6.04
C GLN A 84 -11.60 -0.82 -6.07
N ILE A 85 -11.89 0.42 -6.49
CA ILE A 85 -10.92 1.52 -6.48
C ILE A 85 -10.45 1.81 -5.05
N GLN A 86 -11.36 1.81 -4.07
CA GLN A 86 -11.00 2.04 -2.68
C GLN A 86 -10.10 0.92 -2.13
N ILE A 87 -10.38 -0.33 -2.48
CA ILE A 87 -9.55 -1.48 -2.12
C ILE A 87 -8.14 -1.34 -2.70
N LEU A 88 -8.03 -0.93 -3.97
CA LEU A 88 -6.74 -0.73 -4.64
C LEU A 88 -5.90 0.35 -3.95
N PHE A 89 -6.50 1.47 -3.55
CA PHE A 89 -5.82 2.52 -2.78
C PHE A 89 -5.28 2.00 -1.45
N ASN A 90 -6.08 1.22 -0.72
CA ASN A 90 -5.68 0.64 0.55
C ASN A 90 -4.51 -0.34 0.38
N LEU A 91 -4.54 -1.20 -0.65
CA LEU A 91 -3.46 -2.14 -0.97
C LEU A 91 -2.15 -1.40 -1.30
N LYS A 92 -2.22 -0.31 -2.07
CA LYS A 92 -1.04 0.51 -2.39
C LYS A 92 -0.39 1.08 -1.12
N ALA A 93 -1.19 1.56 -0.17
CA ALA A 93 -0.68 2.06 1.10
C ALA A 93 -0.01 0.94 1.93
N GLN A 94 -0.60 -0.25 1.97
CA GLN A 94 -0.02 -1.40 2.67
C GLN A 94 1.33 -1.85 2.08
N ILE A 95 1.47 -1.86 0.75
CA ILE A 95 2.73 -2.19 0.06
C ILE A 95 3.84 -1.21 0.45
N GLN A 96 3.51 0.08 0.56
CA GLN A 96 4.48 1.10 0.99
C GLN A 96 4.96 0.86 2.43
N ILE A 97 4.03 0.54 3.34
CA ILE A 97 4.36 0.21 4.74
C ILE A 97 5.28 -1.01 4.80
N LEU A 98 4.97 -2.06 4.05
CA LEU A 98 5.79 -3.28 4.00
C LEU A 98 7.21 -3.00 3.48
N SER A 99 7.34 -2.14 2.47
CA SER A 99 8.64 -1.74 1.93
C SER A 99 9.48 -0.99 2.96
N ASN A 100 8.86 -0.07 3.71
CA ASN A 100 9.53 0.66 4.79
C ASN A 100 9.98 -0.29 5.91
N LEU A 101 9.16 -1.26 6.30
CA LEU A 101 9.50 -2.25 7.32
C LEU A 101 10.71 -3.11 6.92
N LYS A 102 10.79 -3.52 5.64
CA LYS A 102 11.92 -4.26 5.10
C LYS A 102 13.24 -3.49 5.27
N VAL A 103 13.23 -2.18 5.01
CA VAL A 103 14.41 -1.31 5.20
C VAL A 103 14.81 -1.25 6.68
N GLN A 104 13.84 -1.10 7.59
CA GLN A 104 14.12 -1.07 9.04
C GLN A 104 14.75 -2.37 9.55
N ILE A 105 14.28 -3.53 9.07
CA ILE A 105 14.87 -4.84 9.42
C ILE A 105 16.33 -4.93 8.97
N GLN A 106 16.66 -4.41 7.79
CA GLN A 106 18.04 -4.38 7.30
C GLN A 106 18.93 -3.50 8.17
N ILE A 107 18.44 -2.32 8.56
CA ILE A 107 19.16 -1.41 9.46
C ILE A 107 19.45 -2.09 10.80
N LEU A 108 18.45 -2.74 11.40
CA LEU A 108 18.60 -3.45 12.67
C LEU A 108 19.64 -4.58 12.58
N SER A 109 19.65 -5.31 11.47
CA SER A 109 20.62 -6.38 11.23
C SER A 109 22.05 -5.84 11.15
N ASN A 110 22.24 -4.72 10.47
CA ASN A 110 23.54 -4.05 10.38
C ASN A 110 24.02 -3.55 11.76
N LEU A 111 23.11 -2.97 12.56
CA LEU A 111 23.44 -2.48 13.90
C LEU A 111 23.87 -3.62 14.83
N LYS A 112 23.22 -4.79 14.75
CA LYS A 112 23.60 -5.99 15.52
C LYS A 112 25.05 -6.40 15.24
N VAL A 113 25.47 -6.36 13.97
CA VAL A 113 26.86 -6.67 13.57
C VAL A 113 27.84 -5.63 14.16
N GLN A 114 27.49 -4.34 14.09
CA GLN A 114 28.35 -3.28 14.66
C GLN A 114 28.54 -3.43 16.17
N ILE A 115 27.49 -3.77 16.91
CA ILE A 115 27.58 -4.03 18.36
C ILE A 115 28.54 -5.20 18.64
N GLN A 116 28.49 -6.28 17.85
CA GLN A 116 29.41 -7.41 18.02
C GLN A 116 30.87 -7.00 17.78
N ILE A 117 31.13 -6.19 16.76
CA ILE A 117 32.47 -5.65 16.48
C ILE A 117 32.98 -4.82 17.66
N LEU A 118 32.12 -3.95 18.22
CA LEU A 118 32.48 -3.11 19.36
C LEU A 118 32.85 -3.94 20.60
N SER A 119 32.06 -4.97 20.91
CA SER A 119 32.35 -5.90 22.01
C SER A 119 33.69 -6.61 21.84
N ASN A 120 34.02 -7.03 20.61
CA ASN A 120 35.30 -7.66 20.32
C ASN A 120 36.47 -6.69 20.50
N LEU A 121 36.33 -5.44 20.05
CA LEU A 121 37.35 -4.40 20.25
C LEU A 121 37.57 -4.09 21.75
N GLN A 122 36.50 -4.04 22.54
CA GLN A 122 36.60 -3.83 23.98
C GLN A 122 37.41 -4.95 24.65
N ALA A 123 37.19 -6.22 24.26
CA ALA A 123 37.98 -7.34 24.75
C ALA A 123 39.48 -7.21 24.39
N GLN A 124 39.78 -6.80 23.15
CA GLN A 124 41.16 -6.58 22.70
C GLN A 124 41.87 -5.47 23.49
N ILE A 125 41.17 -4.37 23.79
CA ILE A 125 41.71 -3.27 24.62
C ILE A 125 42.07 -3.76 26.03
N GLN A 126 41.27 -4.65 26.61
CA GLN A 126 41.57 -5.23 27.93
C GLN A 126 42.80 -6.12 27.91
N ILE A 127 42.95 -6.95 26.86
CA ILE A 127 44.16 -7.77 26.68
C ILE A 127 45.39 -6.88 26.57
N LEU A 128 45.33 -5.81 25.77
CA LEU A 128 46.45 -4.88 25.60
C LEU A 128 46.82 -4.17 26.92
N SER A 129 45.83 -3.80 27.73
CA SER A 129 46.03 -3.17 29.04
C SER A 129 46.74 -4.13 30.01
N ASN A 130 46.35 -5.40 30.02
CA ASN A 130 47.00 -6.43 30.82
C ASN A 130 48.45 -6.68 30.37
N LEU A 131 48.70 -6.76 29.07
CA LEU A 131 50.06 -6.90 28.53
C LEU A 131 50.96 -5.72 28.92
N LYS A 132 50.42 -4.49 28.87
CA LYS A 132 51.14 -3.29 29.31
C LYS A 132 51.56 -3.38 30.78
N ALA A 133 50.67 -3.84 31.66
CA ALA A 133 50.99 -4.04 33.07
C ALA A 133 52.07 -5.12 33.28
N GLN A 134 51.99 -6.23 32.54
CA GLN A 134 52.99 -7.31 32.60
C GLN A 134 54.39 -6.82 32.15
N MET A 135 54.46 -6.02 31.08
CA MET A 135 55.74 -5.44 30.64
C MET A 135 56.36 -4.53 31.71
N GLN A 136 55.56 -3.76 32.44
CA GLN A 136 56.05 -2.90 33.52
C GLN A 136 56.59 -3.71 34.70
N ILE A 137 55.94 -4.83 35.04
CA ILE A 137 56.46 -5.77 36.05
C ILE A 137 57.81 -6.33 35.59
N LEU A 138 57.92 -6.75 34.32
CA LEU A 138 59.15 -7.30 33.76
C LEU A 138 60.29 -6.27 33.77
N SER A 139 60.02 -5.00 33.45
CA SER A 139 61.05 -3.95 33.53
C SER A 139 61.52 -3.71 34.96
N ASN A 140 60.62 -3.77 35.93
CA ASN A 140 60.98 -3.61 37.35
C ASN A 140 61.84 -4.78 37.84
N LEU A 141 61.48 -6.01 37.49
CA LEU A 141 62.27 -7.20 37.81
C LEU A 141 63.68 -7.13 37.18
N LYS A 142 63.78 -6.69 35.93
CA LYS A 142 65.07 -6.50 35.26
C LYS A 142 65.96 -5.50 36.02
N ALA A 143 65.39 -4.39 36.49
CA ALA A 143 66.12 -3.41 37.29
C ALA A 143 66.59 -3.99 38.64
N GLN A 144 65.75 -4.77 39.32
CA GLN A 144 66.11 -5.43 40.58
C GLN A 144 67.26 -6.43 40.41
N ILE A 145 67.24 -7.25 39.35
CA ILE A 145 68.33 -8.19 39.04
C ILE A 145 69.64 -7.44 38.83
N GLN A 146 69.62 -6.30 38.12
CA GLN A 146 70.82 -5.49 37.90
C GLN A 146 71.39 -4.93 39.22
N ILE A 147 70.53 -4.47 40.13
CA ILE A 147 70.96 -4.00 41.45
C ILE A 147 71.62 -5.14 42.24
N LEU A 148 71.01 -6.33 42.26
CA LEU A 148 71.58 -7.50 42.93
C LEU A 148 72.94 -7.90 42.35
N SER A 149 73.08 -7.87 41.02
CA SER A 149 74.36 -8.13 40.35
C SER A 149 75.45 -7.14 40.80
N ASN A 150 75.12 -5.85 40.88
CA ASN A 150 76.07 -4.82 41.31
C ASN A 150 76.47 -4.98 42.79
N LEU A 151 75.53 -5.36 43.65
CA LEU A 151 75.79 -5.64 45.07
C LEU A 151 76.72 -6.85 45.23
N ASN A 152 76.51 -7.91 44.46
CA ASN A 152 77.36 -9.10 44.51
C ASN A 152 78.82 -8.77 44.17
N VAL A 153 79.06 -8.01 43.09
CA VAL A 153 80.41 -7.54 42.72
C VAL A 153 81.04 -6.69 43.84
N SER A 154 80.26 -5.81 44.47
CA SER A 154 80.75 -4.97 45.57
C SER A 154 81.14 -5.79 46.80
N LEU A 155 80.39 -6.85 47.12
CA LEU A 155 80.70 -7.77 48.22
C LEU A 155 81.97 -8.58 47.94
N GLU A 156 82.17 -9.04 46.70
CA GLU A 156 83.39 -9.72 46.26
C GLU A 156 84.62 -8.81 46.47
N HIS A 157 84.54 -7.55 46.00
CA HIS A 157 85.62 -6.56 46.21
C HIS A 157 85.92 -6.30 47.69
N LEU A 158 84.89 -6.20 48.53
CA LEU A 158 85.08 -6.01 49.98
C LEU A 158 85.76 -7.23 50.62
N HIS A 159 85.36 -8.44 50.23
CA HIS A 159 85.96 -9.67 50.74
C HIS A 159 87.46 -9.75 50.41
N ASP A 160 87.84 -9.41 49.18
CA ASP A 160 89.24 -9.36 48.75
C ASP A 160 90.04 -8.29 49.50
N SER A 161 89.44 -7.14 49.81
CA SER A 161 90.09 -6.07 50.58
C SER A 161 90.36 -6.42 52.04
N ILE A 162 89.60 -7.32 52.66
CA ILE A 162 89.81 -7.74 54.05
C ILE A 162 90.88 -8.84 54.16
N ARG A 163 91.15 -9.58 53.07
CA ARG A 163 92.13 -10.67 53.03
C ARG A 163 93.59 -10.23 52.81
N ASN A 164 93.81 -9.01 52.31
CA ASN A 164 95.13 -8.42 52.08
C ASN A 164 95.53 -7.51 53.23
#